data_AF-A0A6L9ZFQ1-F1
#
_entry.id   AF-A0A6L9ZFQ1-F1
#
_cell.length_a   1.000
_cell.length_b   1.000
_cell.length_c   1.000
_cell.angle_alpha   90.00
_cell.angle_beta   90.00
_cell.angle_gamma   90.00
#
_symmetry.space_group_name_H-M   'P 1'
#
loop_
_entity.id
_entity.type
_entity.pdbx_description
1 polymer ?
#
loop_
_entity_poly.entity_id
_entity_poly.type
_entity_poly.pdbx_seq_one_letter_code
_entity_poly.pdbx_strand_id
1 'polypeptide(L)' 'MVTLSNTMVAGNRDQESSGFAWWSGNARLINLSGKLLGAHVSHAGLIVFWAGAMTLFEVAHYIPEKPVFEQGLIL' A
#
# COMPACT_ATOMS: atom_id res chain seq x y z
N MET A 1 -11.90 20.91 30.68
CA MET A 1 -10.91 20.10 29.94
C MET A 1 -11.22 18.65 30.23
N VAL A 2 -11.93 17.96 29.34
CA VAL A 2 -12.32 16.56 29.56
C VAL A 2 -11.13 15.68 29.18
N THR A 3 -10.51 15.03 30.17
CA THR A 3 -9.55 13.95 29.96
C THR A 3 -10.32 12.72 29.50
N LEU A 4 -10.51 12.58 28.19
CA LEU A 4 -10.92 11.30 27.61
C LEU A 4 -9.77 10.33 27.78
N SER A 5 -9.90 9.44 28.78
CA SER A 5 -9.02 8.31 29.00
C SER A 5 -9.08 7.43 27.75
N ASN A 6 -8.07 7.53 26.88
CA ASN A 6 -7.93 6.76 25.64
C ASN A 6 -7.58 5.28 25.89
N THR A 7 -7.91 4.75 27.07
CA THR A 7 -7.37 3.51 27.63
C THR A 7 -8.12 2.26 27.15
N MET A 8 -8.92 2.34 26.09
CA MET A 8 -9.69 1.19 25.61
C MET A 8 -9.69 1.16 24.06
N VAL A 9 -9.16 0.07 23.50
CA VAL A 9 -9.47 -0.53 22.17
C VAL A 9 -8.44 -0.41 21.01
N ALA A 10 -7.38 0.39 21.08
CA ALA A 10 -6.43 0.51 19.96
C ALA A 10 -5.17 -0.39 20.10
N GLY A 11 -5.33 -1.71 20.18
CA GLY A 11 -4.20 -2.65 20.38
C GLY A 11 -3.02 -2.44 19.42
N ASN A 12 -1.83 -2.18 19.98
CA ASN A 12 -0.56 -1.94 19.29
C ASN A 12 -0.61 -0.86 18.19
N ARG A 13 -1.48 0.15 18.31
CA ARG A 13 -1.67 1.22 17.29
C ARG A 13 -1.14 2.60 17.73
N ASP A 14 -0.63 2.73 18.94
CA ASP A 14 0.03 3.95 19.43
C ASP A 14 1.48 3.67 19.82
N GLN A 15 2.25 4.72 20.08
CA GLN A 15 3.66 4.59 20.44
C GLN A 15 3.84 4.00 21.85
N GLU A 16 2.94 4.31 22.78
CA GLU A 16 3.02 3.88 24.18
C GLU A 16 2.84 2.35 24.32
N SER A 17 1.94 1.75 23.53
CA SER A 17 1.70 0.30 23.53
C SER A 17 2.68 -0.48 22.66
N SER A 18 3.22 0.13 21.59
CA SER A 18 4.01 -0.60 20.58
C SER A 18 5.50 -0.33 20.60
N GLY A 19 5.95 0.75 21.26
CA GLY A 19 7.34 1.21 21.23
C GLY A 19 7.78 1.87 19.91
N PHE A 20 6.93 1.89 18.88
CA PHE A 20 7.24 2.50 17.57
C PHE A 20 6.48 3.81 17.38
N ALA A 21 7.20 4.87 17.01
CA ALA A 21 6.59 6.12 16.56
C ALA A 21 5.83 5.93 15.24
N TRP A 22 4.97 6.89 14.90
CA TRP A 22 4.03 6.76 13.77
C TRP A 22 4.70 6.55 12.40
N TRP A 23 5.88 7.15 12.18
CA TRP A 23 6.64 7.03 10.93
C TRP A 23 7.22 5.63 10.71
N SER A 24 7.33 4.81 11.77
CA SER A 24 7.68 3.38 11.71
C SER A 24 6.47 2.49 12.01
N GLY A 25 5.26 2.96 11.71
CA GLY A 25 4.01 2.29 12.10
C GLY A 25 3.88 0.84 11.63
N ASN A 26 4.48 0.48 10.49
CA ASN A 26 4.45 -0.90 9.98
C ASN A 26 5.23 -1.89 10.87
N ALA A 27 6.25 -1.43 11.62
CA ALA A 27 6.96 -2.27 12.58
C ALA A 27 6.05 -2.79 13.70
N ARG A 28 4.93 -2.12 13.96
CA ARG A 28 3.91 -2.56 14.93
C ARG A 28 3.19 -3.86 14.50
N LEU A 29 3.34 -4.28 13.24
CA LEU A 29 2.69 -5.47 12.68
C LEU A 29 3.55 -6.74 12.77
N ILE A 30 4.81 -6.66 13.24
CA ILE A 30 5.77 -7.79 13.23
C ILE A 30 5.18 -9.06 13.90
N ASN A 31 4.53 -8.90 15.05
CA ASN A 31 3.93 -10.02 15.80
C ASN A 31 2.42 -10.19 15.52
N LEU A 32 1.88 -9.54 14.50
CA LEU A 32 0.46 -9.58 14.13
C LEU A 32 0.29 -10.23 12.75
N SER A 33 0.52 -11.54 12.68
CA SER A 33 0.58 -12.33 11.44
C SER A 33 -0.60 -12.10 10.49
N GLY A 34 -1.84 -12.07 10.99
CA GLY A 34 -3.03 -11.82 10.17
C GLY A 34 -3.05 -10.43 9.52
N LYS A 35 -2.62 -9.39 10.25
CA LYS A 35 -2.53 -8.03 9.70
C LYS A 35 -1.34 -7.88 8.76
N LEU A 36 -0.22 -8.52 9.07
CA LEU A 36 0.95 -8.53 8.21
C LEU A 36 0.65 -9.24 6.88
N LEU A 37 -0.05 -10.37 6.91
CA LEU A 37 -0.54 -11.06 5.72
C LEU A 37 -1.47 -10.16 4.91
N GLY A 38 -2.46 -9.54 5.55
CA GLY A 38 -3.36 -8.59 4.89
C GLY A 38 -2.62 -7.44 4.19
N ALA A 39 -1.60 -6.87 4.86
CA ALA A 39 -0.75 -5.84 4.27
C ALA A 39 -0.01 -6.35 3.02
N HIS A 40 0.61 -7.53 3.07
CA HIS A 40 1.33 -8.10 1.92
C HIS A 40 0.39 -8.45 0.76
N VAL A 41 -0.78 -9.03 1.04
CA VAL A 41 -1.79 -9.35 0.03
C VAL A 41 -2.31 -8.07 -0.62
N SER A 42 -2.60 -7.02 0.15
CA SER A 42 -3.00 -5.72 -0.40
C SER A 42 -1.90 -5.10 -1.25
N HIS A 43 -0.63 -5.21 -0.84
CA HIS A 43 0.50 -4.70 -1.60
C HIS A 43 0.67 -5.44 -2.93
N ALA A 44 0.58 -6.78 -2.93
CA ALA A 44 0.56 -7.57 -4.16
C ALA A 44 -0.63 -7.18 -5.07
N GLY A 45 -1.80 -6.94 -4.47
CA GLY A 45 -2.97 -6.44 -5.18
C GLY A 45 -2.73 -5.09 -5.87
N LEU A 46 -2.04 -4.16 -5.21
CA LEU A 46 -1.66 -2.87 -5.82
C LEU A 46 -0.72 -3.04 -7.02
N ILE A 47 0.24 -3.96 -6.94
CA ILE A 47 1.16 -4.25 -8.06
C ILE A 47 0.38 -4.80 -9.26
N VAL A 48 -0.47 -5.81 -9.04
CA VAL A 48 -1.27 -6.41 -10.12
C VAL A 48 -2.27 -5.42 -10.70
N PHE A 49 -2.88 -4.58 -9.85
CA PHE A 49 -3.77 -3.52 -10.29
C PHE A 49 -3.03 -2.51 -11.18
N TRP A 50 -1.86 -2.04 -10.75
CA TRP A 50 -1.06 -1.10 -11.54
C TRP A 50 -0.63 -1.70 -12.87
N ALA A 51 -0.10 -2.93 -12.87
CA ALA A 51 0.31 -3.61 -14.10
C ALA A 51 -0.85 -3.74 -15.09
N GLY A 52 -2.01 -4.22 -14.63
CA GLY A 52 -3.19 -4.35 -15.48
C GLY A 52 -3.72 -3.00 -15.99
N ALA A 53 -3.84 -2.00 -15.11
CA ALA A 53 -4.34 -0.68 -15.47
C ALA A 53 -3.40 0.03 -16.46
N MET A 54 -2.09 -0.02 -16.23
CA MET A 54 -1.10 0.60 -17.11
C MET A 54 -1.01 -0.10 -18.46
N THR A 55 -1.03 -1.43 -18.53
CA THR A 55 -1.05 -2.14 -19.82
C THR A 55 -2.29 -1.78 -20.63
N LEU A 56 -3.48 -1.74 -20.01
CA LEU A 56 -4.71 -1.34 -20.72
C LEU A 56 -4.67 0.14 -21.15
N PHE A 57 -4.10 1.02 -20.31
CA PHE A 57 -3.89 2.41 -20.66
C PHE A 57 -2.96 2.56 -21.86
N GLU A 58 -1.84 1.85 -21.88
CA GLU A 58 -0.86 1.87 -22.96
C GLU A 58 -1.46 1.32 -24.26
N VAL A 59 -2.20 0.20 -24.20
CA VAL A 59 -2.93 -0.34 -25.36
C VAL A 59 -3.96 0.65 -25.91
N ALA A 60 -4.68 1.37 -25.05
CA ALA A 60 -5.67 2.35 -25.48
C ALA A 60 -5.06 3.56 -26.21
N HIS A 61 -3.79 3.89 -25.93
CA HIS A 61 -3.07 5.00 -26.56
C HIS A 61 -2.06 4.55 -27.63
N TYR A 62 -2.01 3.24 -27.91
CA TYR A 62 -1.08 2.68 -28.89
C TYR A 62 -1.44 3.10 -30.32
N ILE A 63 -0.49 3.72 -31.01
CA ILE A 63 -0.57 4.08 -32.43
C ILE A 63 0.31 3.09 -33.22
N PRO A 64 -0.27 2.16 -33.99
CA PRO A 64 0.49 1.12 -34.69
C PRO A 64 1.46 1.63 -35.76
N GLU A 65 1.24 2.86 -36.26
CA GLU A 65 2.05 3.47 -37.31
C GLU A 65 3.39 4.03 -36.79
N LYS A 66 3.56 4.14 -35.47
CA LYS A 66 4.77 4.68 -34.84
C LYS A 66 5.56 3.58 -34.13
N PRO A 67 6.90 3.64 -34.11
CA PRO A 67 7.71 2.76 -33.28
C PRO A 67 7.33 2.86 -31.78
N VAL A 68 7.39 1.73 -31.06
CA VAL A 68 6.94 1.62 -29.65
C VAL A 68 7.68 2.57 -28.72
N PHE A 69 8.99 2.71 -28.88
CA PHE A 69 9.83 3.54 -28.00
C PHE A 69 9.57 5.05 -28.12
N GLU A 70 8.90 5.51 -29.18
CA GLU A 70 8.57 6.94 -29.37
C GLU A 70 7.25 7.34 -28.70
N GLN A 71 6.51 6.37 -28.17
CA GLN A 71 5.16 6.57 -27.64
C GLN A 71 5.11 6.59 -26.11
N GLY A 72 6.27 6.49 -25.44
CA GLY A 72 6.36 6.51 -23.98
C GLY A 72 5.79 5.26 -23.30
N LEU A 73 5.71 4.14 -24.03
CA LEU A 73 5.20 2.85 -23.55
C LEU A 73 6.32 2.09 -22.83
N ILE A 74 6.03 1.52 -21.66
CA ILE A 74 7.00 0.79 -20.84
C ILE A 74 6.54 -0.62 -20.46
N LEU A 75 5.26 -0.95 -20.68
CA LEU A 75 4.65 -2.25 -20.38
C LEU A 75 4.18 -3.01 -21.64
#